data_AF-A0AAW0C8A0-F1
#
_entry.id   AF-A0AAW0C8A0-F1
#
_cell.length_a   1.000
_cell.length_b   1.000
_cell.length_c   1.000
_cell.angle_alpha   90.00
_cell.angle_beta   90.00
_cell.angle_gamma   90.00
#
_symmetry.space_group_name_H-M   'P 1'
#
loop_
_entity.id
_entity.type
_entity.pdbx_description
1 polymer ?
#
loop_
_entity_poly.entity_id
_entity_poly.type
_entity_poly.pdbx_seq_one_letter_code
_entity_poly.pdbx_strand_id
1 'polypeptide(L)'
;RLTYRSKRRAKLVAAGSAPVETVNLVNELQNIGSHHLPSLLPIFFSLLDPSQIFEILAQLDTADPSTAYSVLAPLISQVLACLRGIEVLGVKQAIVKPALPPLWARTLPWIQFFDEYYEHLLDLGIEFEKLTLGVLYGLLTSLLRIFRDNEKLDQVIDASLNLLVLVGKGWRYLLEDVEDSEEGLSNVSHFFACWFLRRKKWSTREFDNLIHGAGGTRMAVASLVLQHFNHLLSPPKPQKPNDMVVPV
;
A
#
# COMPACT_ATOMS: atom_id res chain seq x y z
N ARG A 1 -24.49 20.46 -5.11
CA ARG A 1 -23.02 20.69 -5.25
C ARG A 1 -22.24 19.45 -5.73
N LEU A 2 -22.77 18.22 -5.60
CA LEU A 2 -22.16 16.97 -6.12
C LEU A 2 -22.16 16.81 -7.65
N THR A 3 -23.07 17.50 -8.36
CA THR A 3 -23.29 17.34 -9.82
C THR A 3 -22.33 18.13 -10.71
N TYR A 4 -21.63 19.13 -10.18
CA TYR A 4 -20.63 19.90 -10.92
C TYR A 4 -19.26 19.20 -10.91
N ARG A 5 -18.94 18.52 -9.80
CA ARG A 5 -17.70 17.73 -9.63
C ARG A 5 -17.70 16.49 -10.54
N SER A 6 -18.82 15.77 -10.68
CA SER A 6 -18.91 14.60 -11.57
C SER A 6 -18.72 14.93 -13.04
N LYS A 7 -19.21 16.09 -13.51
CA LYS A 7 -19.06 16.53 -14.90
C LYS A 7 -17.64 16.99 -15.24
N ARG A 8 -16.89 17.54 -14.27
CA ARG A 8 -15.47 17.90 -14.44
C ARG A 8 -14.58 16.65 -14.42
N ARG A 9 -14.91 15.69 -13.56
CA ARG A 9 -14.29 14.35 -13.44
C ARG A 9 -14.39 13.55 -14.75
N ALA A 10 -15.58 13.47 -15.35
CA ALA A 10 -15.79 12.79 -16.64
C ALA A 10 -15.03 13.45 -17.81
N LYS A 11 -14.74 14.75 -17.73
CA LYS A 11 -14.06 15.50 -18.80
C LYS A 11 -12.53 15.39 -18.74
N LEU A 12 -11.96 15.11 -17.56
CA LEU A 12 -10.52 14.90 -17.35
C LEU A 12 -10.11 13.44 -17.61
N VAL A 13 -10.96 12.48 -17.25
CA VAL A 13 -10.77 11.04 -17.55
C VAL A 13 -10.70 10.78 -19.07
N ALA A 14 -11.40 11.58 -19.88
CA ALA A 14 -11.36 11.48 -21.33
C ALA A 14 -10.07 12.02 -21.98
N ALA A 15 -9.20 12.71 -21.22
CA ALA A 15 -8.01 13.39 -21.74
C ALA A 15 -6.67 12.74 -21.31
N GLY A 16 -6.69 11.77 -20.38
CA GLY A 16 -5.49 11.13 -19.84
C GLY A 16 -5.57 9.62 -19.94
N SER A 17 -5.36 9.06 -21.13
CA SER A 17 -5.22 7.61 -21.27
C SER A 17 -3.84 7.17 -20.77
N ALA A 18 -3.75 6.81 -19.48
CA ALA A 18 -2.74 5.90 -18.97
C ALA A 18 -3.26 5.11 -17.75
N PRO A 19 -3.87 3.92 -17.96
CA PRO A 19 -3.91 2.90 -16.91
C PRO A 19 -3.52 1.47 -17.38
N VAL A 20 -3.05 1.29 -18.61
CA VAL A 20 -2.77 -0.05 -19.20
C VAL A 20 -1.39 -0.61 -18.81
N GLU A 21 -0.41 0.23 -18.48
CA GLU A 21 1.00 -0.19 -18.29
C GLU A 21 1.28 -0.86 -16.92
N THR A 22 0.61 -0.41 -15.85
CA THR A 22 0.85 -0.88 -14.46
C THR A 22 0.42 -2.33 -14.24
N VAL A 23 -0.68 -2.76 -14.87
CA VAL A 23 -1.20 -4.14 -14.75
C VAL A 23 -0.32 -5.13 -15.53
N ASN A 24 0.23 -4.70 -16.67
CA ASN A 24 1.15 -5.52 -17.46
C ASN A 24 2.46 -5.79 -16.72
N LEU A 25 3.03 -4.79 -16.03
CA LEU A 25 4.28 -4.96 -15.27
C LEU A 25 4.16 -6.01 -14.15
N VAL A 26 3.09 -5.98 -13.35
CA VAL A 26 2.91 -6.95 -12.24
C VAL A 26 2.76 -8.38 -12.77
N ASN A 27 1.98 -8.55 -13.85
CA ASN A 27 1.81 -9.85 -14.50
C ASN A 27 3.11 -10.36 -15.14
N GLU A 28 3.91 -9.48 -15.74
CA GLU A 28 5.23 -9.82 -16.27
C GLU A 28 6.20 -10.23 -15.16
N LEU A 29 6.22 -9.51 -14.04
CA LEU A 29 7.06 -9.83 -12.87
C LEU A 29 6.71 -11.20 -12.24
N GLN A 30 5.44 -11.57 -12.22
CA GLN A 30 5.00 -12.89 -11.74
C GLN A 30 5.57 -14.01 -12.61
N ASN A 31 5.57 -13.81 -13.94
CA ASN A 31 6.02 -14.78 -14.94
C ASN A 31 7.54 -14.77 -15.17
N ILE A 32 8.25 -13.74 -14.72
CA ILE A 32 9.71 -13.67 -14.81
C ILE A 32 10.38 -14.77 -13.97
N GLY A 33 11.33 -15.47 -14.59
CA GLY A 33 12.18 -16.46 -13.91
C GLY A 33 12.95 -15.84 -12.75
N SER A 34 13.06 -16.56 -11.62
CA SER A 34 13.65 -16.07 -10.38
C SER A 34 15.09 -15.53 -10.53
N HIS A 35 15.84 -16.07 -11.49
CA HIS A 35 17.21 -15.66 -11.82
C HIS A 35 17.32 -14.25 -12.44
N HIS A 36 16.24 -13.67 -12.96
CA HIS A 36 16.20 -12.31 -13.50
C HIS A 36 15.74 -11.26 -12.47
N LEU A 37 15.29 -11.66 -11.30
CA LEU A 37 14.86 -10.71 -10.26
C LEU A 37 16.00 -9.81 -9.73
N PRO A 38 17.25 -10.28 -9.56
CA PRO A 38 18.35 -9.41 -9.15
C PRO A 38 18.57 -8.24 -10.09
N SER A 39 18.40 -8.44 -11.40
CA SER A 39 18.56 -7.37 -12.40
C SER A 39 17.46 -6.32 -12.34
N LEU A 40 16.34 -6.59 -11.67
CA LEU A 40 15.27 -5.63 -11.48
C LEU A 40 15.49 -4.76 -10.23
N LEU A 41 16.28 -5.21 -9.25
CA LEU A 41 16.54 -4.45 -8.02
C LEU A 41 17.07 -3.03 -8.27
N PRO A 42 18.00 -2.77 -9.20
CA PRO A 42 18.43 -1.41 -9.51
C PRO A 42 17.29 -0.52 -10.02
N ILE A 43 16.34 -1.06 -10.78
CA ILE A 43 15.18 -0.34 -11.30
C ILE A 43 14.26 0.05 -10.12
N PHE A 44 13.97 -0.89 -9.24
CA PHE A 44 13.19 -0.64 -8.03
C PHE A 44 13.86 0.40 -7.12
N PHE A 45 15.18 0.30 -6.93
CA PHE A 45 15.92 1.30 -6.16
C PHE A 45 15.88 2.68 -6.79
N SER A 46 16.04 2.76 -8.10
CA SER A 46 15.98 4.03 -8.82
C SER A 46 14.60 4.66 -8.71
N LEU A 47 13.53 3.90 -8.94
CA LEU A 47 12.16 4.41 -8.93
C LEU A 47 11.65 4.72 -7.53
N LEU A 48 12.12 4.01 -6.51
CA LEU A 48 11.75 4.24 -5.11
C LEU A 48 12.72 5.17 -4.40
N ASP A 49 13.54 5.95 -5.12
CA ASP A 49 14.44 6.90 -4.46
C ASP A 49 13.66 8.00 -3.72
N PRO A 50 13.82 8.14 -2.39
CA PRO A 50 13.10 9.14 -1.62
C PRO A 50 13.39 10.59 -2.05
N SER A 51 14.50 10.84 -2.75
CA SER A 51 14.80 12.17 -3.30
C SER A 51 13.71 12.69 -4.25
N GLN A 52 13.04 11.79 -4.98
CA GLN A 52 11.95 12.13 -5.89
C GLN A 52 10.73 12.70 -5.16
N ILE A 53 10.51 12.33 -3.89
CA ILE A 53 9.41 12.88 -3.09
C ILE A 53 9.58 14.39 -2.94
N PHE A 54 10.80 14.87 -2.70
CA PHE A 54 11.07 16.31 -2.59
C PHE A 54 10.81 17.05 -3.91
N GLU A 55 11.16 16.44 -5.04
CA GLU A 55 10.89 17.00 -6.35
C GLU A 55 9.38 17.09 -6.63
N ILE A 56 8.63 16.04 -6.27
CA ILE A 56 7.17 16.03 -6.36
C ILE A 56 6.56 17.13 -5.49
N LEU A 57 6.98 17.25 -4.22
CA LEU A 57 6.47 18.28 -3.31
C LEU A 57 6.72 19.69 -3.85
N ALA A 58 7.91 19.96 -4.40
CA ALA A 58 8.22 21.25 -5.02
C ALA A 58 7.32 21.56 -6.24
N GLN A 59 6.94 20.53 -7.01
CA GLN A 59 6.02 20.68 -8.13
C GLN A 59 4.56 20.85 -7.68
N LEU A 60 4.15 20.18 -6.61
CA LEU A 60 2.81 20.35 -6.01
C LEU A 60 2.56 21.79 -5.57
N ASP A 61 3.59 22.46 -5.04
CA ASP A 61 3.49 23.84 -4.57
C ASP A 61 3.45 24.89 -5.69
N THR A 62 3.85 24.55 -6.91
CA THR A 62 4.14 25.52 -7.98
C THR A 62 3.38 25.31 -9.28
N ALA A 63 2.89 24.10 -9.54
CA ALA A 63 2.23 23.77 -10.80
C ALA A 63 0.73 24.08 -10.77
N ASP A 64 0.21 24.54 -11.91
CA ASP A 64 -1.24 24.49 -12.12
C ASP A 64 -1.71 23.01 -12.15
N PRO A 65 -2.96 22.71 -11.77
CA PRO A 65 -3.43 21.32 -11.65
C PRO A 65 -3.32 20.47 -12.92
N SER A 66 -3.40 21.08 -14.12
CA SER A 66 -3.26 20.35 -15.38
C SER A 66 -1.81 19.96 -15.67
N THR A 67 -0.86 20.84 -15.37
CA THR A 67 0.57 20.59 -15.49
C THR A 67 1.05 19.61 -14.42
N ALA A 68 0.52 19.73 -13.21
CA ALA A 68 0.78 18.78 -12.13
C ALA A 68 0.34 17.37 -12.53
N TYR A 69 -0.87 17.21 -13.09
CA TYR A 69 -1.36 15.91 -13.54
C TYR A 69 -0.48 15.28 -14.63
N SER A 70 -0.14 16.02 -15.68
CA SER A 70 0.62 15.46 -16.82
C SER A 70 2.04 15.03 -16.47
N VAL A 71 2.65 15.66 -15.46
CA VAL A 71 4.03 15.37 -15.03
C VAL A 71 4.06 14.37 -13.87
N LEU A 72 3.19 14.53 -12.87
CA LEU A 72 3.23 13.73 -11.64
C LEU A 72 2.51 12.39 -11.79
N ALA A 73 1.43 12.31 -12.57
CA ALA A 73 0.66 11.08 -12.69
C ALA A 73 1.47 9.90 -13.25
N PRO A 74 2.32 10.06 -14.29
CA PRO A 74 3.17 8.98 -14.78
C PRO A 74 4.18 8.51 -13.72
N LEU A 75 4.84 9.45 -13.04
CA LEU A 75 5.84 9.15 -12.02
C LEU A 75 5.22 8.38 -10.85
N ILE A 76 4.11 8.88 -10.32
CA ILE A 76 3.38 8.22 -9.23
C ILE A 76 2.91 6.82 -9.67
N SER A 77 2.42 6.68 -10.90
CA SER A 77 1.99 5.37 -11.43
C SER A 77 3.14 4.36 -11.45
N GLN A 78 4.35 4.77 -11.84
CA GLN A 78 5.54 3.92 -11.84
C GLN A 78 5.99 3.53 -10.42
N VAL A 79 5.95 4.47 -9.47
CA VAL A 79 6.24 4.21 -8.05
C VAL A 79 5.26 3.18 -7.50
N LEU A 80 3.97 3.35 -7.76
CA LEU A 80 2.93 2.43 -7.31
C LEU A 80 3.09 1.04 -7.95
N ALA A 81 3.43 0.97 -9.24
CA ALA A 81 3.78 -0.28 -9.90
C ALA A 81 4.95 -0.99 -9.21
N CYS A 82 6.00 -0.22 -8.87
CA CYS A 82 7.16 -0.73 -8.15
C CYS A 82 6.77 -1.25 -6.77
N LEU A 83 6.00 -0.49 -5.99
CA LEU A 83 5.56 -0.92 -4.66
C LEU A 83 4.81 -2.26 -4.70
N ARG A 84 3.91 -2.43 -5.68
CA ARG A 84 3.24 -3.73 -5.95
C ARG A 84 4.20 -4.82 -6.38
N GLY A 85 5.17 -4.50 -7.23
CA GLY A 85 6.20 -5.45 -7.65
C GLY A 85 7.03 -6.02 -6.48
N ILE A 86 7.18 -5.28 -5.38
CA ILE A 86 7.93 -5.77 -4.21
C ILE A 86 7.22 -6.96 -3.55
N GLU A 87 5.90 -7.01 -3.60
CA GLU A 87 5.15 -8.17 -3.10
C GLU A 87 5.53 -9.45 -3.86
N VAL A 88 5.65 -9.36 -5.19
CA VAL A 88 6.10 -10.47 -6.04
C VAL A 88 7.55 -10.86 -5.74
N LEU A 89 8.43 -9.86 -5.53
CA LEU A 89 9.82 -10.10 -5.10
C LEU A 89 9.87 -10.83 -3.75
N GLY A 90 8.96 -10.47 -2.85
CA GLY A 90 8.84 -11.06 -1.53
C GLY A 90 8.17 -12.42 -1.47
N VAL A 91 7.54 -12.90 -2.53
CA VAL A 91 7.19 -14.33 -2.66
C VAL A 91 8.43 -15.14 -3.06
N LYS A 92 9.32 -14.55 -3.87
CA LYS A 92 10.55 -15.19 -4.38
C LYS A 92 11.78 -14.93 -3.47
N GLN A 93 11.54 -14.88 -2.15
CA GLN A 93 12.40 -14.31 -1.09
C GLN A 93 13.89 -14.65 -1.17
N ALA A 94 14.26 -15.90 -1.46
CA ALA A 94 15.62 -16.41 -1.29
C ALA A 94 16.69 -15.56 -2.00
N ILE A 95 16.33 -14.95 -3.13
CA ILE A 95 17.23 -14.15 -3.97
C ILE A 95 17.31 -12.68 -3.52
N VAL A 96 16.28 -12.20 -2.82
CA VAL A 96 16.08 -10.77 -2.52
C VAL A 96 16.37 -10.43 -1.06
N LYS A 97 16.55 -11.43 -0.18
CA LYS A 97 16.82 -11.25 1.27
C LYS A 97 17.89 -10.21 1.60
N PRO A 98 19.05 -10.13 0.90
CA PRO A 98 20.06 -9.12 1.22
C PRO A 98 19.64 -7.68 0.87
N ALA A 99 18.78 -7.51 -0.14
CA ALA A 99 18.29 -6.21 -0.59
C ALA A 99 17.08 -5.72 0.22
N LEU A 100 16.56 -6.53 1.14
CA LEU A 100 15.37 -6.21 1.91
C LEU A 100 15.53 -4.93 2.80
N PRO A 101 16.55 -4.79 3.66
CA PRO A 101 16.75 -3.56 4.43
C PRO A 101 16.81 -2.27 3.59
N PRO A 102 17.61 -2.19 2.51
CA PRO A 102 17.64 -0.99 1.67
C PRO A 102 16.35 -0.78 0.85
N LEU A 103 15.63 -1.85 0.46
CA LEU A 103 14.30 -1.71 -0.15
C LEU A 103 13.32 -1.07 0.83
N TRP A 104 13.29 -1.53 2.09
CA TRP A 104 12.40 -0.96 3.11
C TRP A 104 12.65 0.54 3.34
N ALA A 105 13.92 0.94 3.46
CA ALA A 105 14.30 2.33 3.66
C ALA A 105 13.86 3.25 2.51
N ARG A 106 13.67 2.69 1.32
CA ARG A 106 13.15 3.38 0.13
C ARG A 106 11.62 3.36 0.05
N THR A 107 11.00 2.25 0.42
CA THR A 107 9.54 2.08 0.37
C THR A 107 8.80 2.88 1.44
N LEU A 108 9.29 2.90 2.68
CA LEU A 108 8.57 3.53 3.80
C LEU A 108 8.27 5.03 3.56
N PRO A 109 9.22 5.85 3.07
CA PRO A 109 8.95 7.25 2.72
C PRO A 109 7.81 7.43 1.73
N TRP A 110 7.68 6.55 0.72
CA TRP A 110 6.59 6.60 -0.24
C TRP A 110 5.24 6.27 0.39
N ILE A 111 5.19 5.28 1.28
CA ILE A 111 3.96 4.95 2.02
C ILE A 111 3.52 6.14 2.87
N GLN A 112 4.46 6.81 3.56
CA GLN A 112 4.18 8.00 4.35
C GLN A 112 3.69 9.16 3.46
N PHE A 113 4.35 9.39 2.32
CA PHE A 113 3.93 10.38 1.35
C PHE A 113 2.50 10.14 0.85
N PHE A 114 2.17 8.91 0.44
CA PHE A 114 0.81 8.60 -0.01
C PHE A 114 -0.21 8.74 1.12
N ASP A 115 0.09 8.32 2.35
CA ASP A 115 -0.82 8.52 3.49
C ASP A 115 -1.10 10.01 3.77
N GLU A 116 -0.09 10.87 3.65
CA GLU A 116 -0.22 12.30 3.93
C GLU A 116 -0.89 13.08 2.79
N TYR A 117 -0.57 12.75 1.53
CA TYR A 117 -0.97 13.54 0.35
C TYR A 117 -2.10 12.91 -0.48
N TYR A 118 -2.64 11.75 -0.10
CA TYR A 118 -3.65 11.03 -0.88
C TYR A 118 -4.80 11.92 -1.39
N GLU A 119 -5.47 12.65 -0.50
CA GLU A 119 -6.59 13.52 -0.87
C GLU A 119 -6.17 14.65 -1.82
N HIS A 120 -4.96 15.19 -1.65
CA HIS A 120 -4.44 16.23 -2.51
C HIS A 120 -4.14 15.71 -3.92
N LEU A 121 -3.59 14.49 -4.03
CA LEU A 121 -3.37 13.82 -5.31
C LEU A 121 -4.69 13.55 -6.05
N LEU A 122 -5.76 13.19 -5.31
CA LEU A 122 -7.10 13.05 -5.88
C LEU A 122 -7.67 14.38 -6.37
N ASP A 123 -7.48 15.47 -5.63
CA ASP A 123 -7.92 16.82 -6.04
C ASP A 123 -7.23 17.29 -7.32
N LEU A 124 -5.99 16.84 -7.56
CA LEU A 124 -5.24 17.06 -8.80
C LEU A 124 -5.69 16.13 -9.95
N GLY A 125 -6.66 15.26 -9.71
CA GLY A 125 -7.20 14.33 -10.72
C GLY A 125 -6.31 13.12 -10.97
N ILE A 126 -5.28 12.89 -10.14
CA ILE A 126 -4.43 11.70 -10.19
C ILE A 126 -5.24 10.56 -9.58
N GLU A 127 -6.09 9.94 -10.40
CA GLU A 127 -6.93 8.82 -9.99
C GLU A 127 -6.15 7.51 -10.10
N PHE A 128 -6.19 6.73 -9.03
CA PHE A 128 -5.62 5.40 -9.00
C PHE A 128 -6.76 4.40 -9.16
N GLU A 129 -7.04 3.97 -10.40
CA GLU A 129 -8.16 3.08 -10.74
C GLU A 129 -8.25 1.81 -9.87
N LYS A 130 -7.18 1.43 -9.17
CA LYS A 130 -7.09 0.24 -8.31
C LYS A 130 -6.29 0.43 -7.02
N LEU A 131 -5.87 1.63 -6.65
CA LEU A 131 -4.99 1.84 -5.47
C LEU A 131 -5.70 2.72 -4.44
N THR A 132 -6.53 2.08 -3.62
CA THR A 132 -7.05 2.69 -2.41
C THR A 132 -5.95 2.73 -1.34
N LEU A 133 -6.11 3.57 -0.31
CA LEU A 133 -5.27 3.50 0.88
C LEU A 133 -5.26 2.07 1.46
N GLY A 134 -6.36 1.33 1.35
CA GLY A 134 -6.45 -0.09 1.71
C GLY A 134 -5.39 -0.94 1.00
N VAL A 135 -5.21 -0.78 -0.31
CA VAL A 135 -4.17 -1.50 -1.07
C VAL A 135 -2.75 -1.08 -0.68
N LEU A 136 -2.52 0.21 -0.45
CA LEU A 136 -1.22 0.71 0.05
C LEU A 136 -0.86 0.07 1.41
N TYR A 137 -1.85 -0.06 2.29
CA TYR A 137 -1.69 -0.65 3.60
C TYR A 137 -1.65 -2.19 3.57
N GLY A 138 -2.31 -2.83 2.59
CA GLY A 138 -2.10 -4.22 2.22
C GLY A 138 -0.64 -4.47 1.86
N LEU A 139 -0.05 -3.63 1.00
CA LEU A 139 1.37 -3.70 0.65
C LEU A 139 2.28 -3.51 1.86
N LEU A 140 2.02 -2.52 2.72
CA LEU A 140 2.78 -2.32 3.97
C LEU A 140 2.82 -3.61 4.81
N THR A 141 1.69 -4.29 4.96
CA THR A 141 1.57 -5.50 5.80
C THR A 141 2.15 -6.74 5.12
N SER A 142 1.98 -6.92 3.81
CA SER A 142 2.65 -7.94 3.01
C SER A 142 4.17 -7.80 3.11
N LEU A 143 4.66 -6.57 2.98
CA LEU A 143 6.07 -6.24 3.16
C LEU A 143 6.55 -6.67 4.53
N LEU A 144 5.90 -6.22 5.62
CA LEU A 144 6.28 -6.61 6.99
C LEU A 144 6.34 -8.13 7.21
N ARG A 145 5.48 -8.91 6.54
CA ARG A 145 5.55 -10.38 6.53
C ARG A 145 6.83 -10.90 5.87
N ILE A 146 7.15 -10.42 4.67
CA ILE A 146 8.35 -10.81 3.89
C ILE A 146 9.65 -10.48 4.64
N PHE A 147 9.62 -9.34 5.31
CA PHE A 147 10.71 -8.69 5.97
C PHE A 147 11.14 -9.36 7.30
N ARG A 148 10.24 -10.14 7.90
CA ARG A 148 10.44 -10.84 9.19
C ARG A 148 11.54 -11.90 9.18
N ASP A 149 11.82 -12.56 8.06
CA ASP A 149 12.77 -13.67 7.96
C ASP A 149 14.25 -13.22 7.94
N ASN A 150 14.53 -11.95 8.22
CA ASN A 150 15.86 -11.36 8.25
C ASN A 150 16.18 -10.81 9.66
N GLU A 151 17.19 -11.39 10.33
CA GLU A 151 17.61 -11.05 11.70
C GLU A 151 18.03 -9.58 11.88
N LYS A 152 18.39 -8.88 10.80
CA LYS A 152 18.80 -7.47 10.83
C LYS A 152 17.66 -6.50 10.61
N LEU A 153 16.49 -6.98 10.21
CA LEU A 153 15.39 -6.09 9.85
C LEU A 153 14.53 -5.68 11.04
N ASP A 154 14.51 -6.48 12.11
CA ASP A 154 13.90 -6.05 13.38
C ASP A 154 14.49 -4.67 13.82
N GLN A 155 15.78 -4.42 13.56
CA GLN A 155 16.43 -3.13 13.81
C GLN A 155 15.94 -2.00 12.88
N VAL A 156 15.58 -2.32 11.64
CA VAL A 156 15.09 -1.35 10.65
C VAL A 156 13.63 -0.99 10.92
N ILE A 157 12.82 -1.99 11.27
CA ILE A 157 11.44 -1.82 11.74
C ILE A 157 11.45 -0.99 13.03
N ASP A 158 12.41 -1.21 13.92
CA ASP A 158 12.57 -0.41 15.15
C ASP A 158 12.99 1.03 14.90
N ALA A 159 13.84 1.24 13.90
CA ALA A 159 14.23 2.57 13.47
C ALA A 159 13.11 3.30 12.70
N SER A 160 12.08 2.57 12.25
CA SER A 160 10.95 3.13 11.52
C SER A 160 9.99 3.84 12.49
N LEU A 161 10.29 5.12 12.75
CA LEU A 161 9.43 6.00 13.53
C LEU A 161 7.99 5.93 12.98
N ASN A 162 7.04 5.73 13.89
CA ASN A 162 5.60 5.72 13.60
C ASN A 162 5.10 4.56 12.73
N LEU A 163 5.86 3.48 12.54
CA LEU A 163 5.36 2.31 11.80
C LEU A 163 4.02 1.78 12.35
N LEU A 164 3.88 1.69 13.68
CA LEU A 164 2.62 1.25 14.31
C LEU A 164 1.47 2.24 14.13
N VAL A 165 1.76 3.53 13.89
CA VAL A 165 0.73 4.50 13.47
C VAL A 165 0.19 4.10 12.09
N LEU A 166 1.09 3.86 11.13
CA LEU A 166 0.72 3.44 9.77
C LEU A 166 -0.04 2.12 9.78
N VAL A 167 0.40 1.12 10.56
CA VAL A 167 -0.31 -0.15 10.70
C VAL A 167 -1.71 0.07 11.29
N GLY A 168 -1.86 0.91 12.30
CA GLY A 168 -3.17 1.25 12.89
C GLY A 168 -4.11 1.93 11.89
N LYS A 169 -3.61 2.91 11.13
CA LYS A 169 -4.38 3.57 10.06
C LYS A 169 -4.79 2.57 8.98
N GLY A 170 -3.85 1.75 8.55
CA GLY A 170 -4.07 0.75 7.52
C GLY A 170 -5.09 -0.31 7.88
N TRP A 171 -5.05 -0.79 9.12
CA TRP A 171 -6.05 -1.70 9.64
C TRP A 171 -7.47 -1.11 9.55
N ARG A 172 -7.63 0.17 9.91
CA ARG A 172 -8.92 0.86 9.76
C ARG A 172 -9.38 0.91 8.30
N TYR A 173 -8.51 1.35 7.38
CA TYR A 173 -8.86 1.42 5.96
C TYR A 173 -9.21 0.06 5.37
N LEU A 174 -8.50 -1.00 5.74
CA LEU A 174 -8.80 -2.37 5.31
C LEU A 174 -10.15 -2.89 5.84
N LEU A 175 -10.62 -2.41 6.99
CA LEU A 175 -11.95 -2.78 7.51
C LEU A 175 -13.07 -1.96 6.87
N GLU A 176 -12.77 -0.75 6.39
CA GLU A 176 -13.71 0.14 5.71
C GLU A 176 -13.89 -0.22 4.21
N ASP A 177 -12.84 -0.75 3.58
CA ASP A 177 -12.81 -1.13 2.15
C ASP A 177 -13.08 -2.64 1.98
N VAL A 178 -14.21 -3.02 1.39
CA VAL A 178 -14.77 -4.40 1.49
C VAL A 178 -14.42 -5.30 0.30
N GLU A 179 -13.89 -4.75 -0.80
CA GLU A 179 -13.76 -5.51 -2.06
C GLU A 179 -12.44 -6.29 -2.22
N ASP A 180 -11.38 -5.99 -1.44
CA ASP A 180 -10.07 -6.68 -1.51
C ASP A 180 -9.33 -6.75 -0.15
N SER A 181 -10.06 -6.75 0.98
CA SER A 181 -9.48 -6.61 2.32
C SER A 181 -8.94 -7.87 2.98
N GLU A 182 -9.34 -9.08 2.55
CA GLU A 182 -9.08 -10.32 3.29
C GLU A 182 -7.58 -10.62 3.45
N GLU A 183 -6.80 -10.48 2.37
CA GLU A 183 -5.35 -10.70 2.43
C GLU A 183 -4.65 -9.66 3.32
N GLY A 184 -5.03 -8.38 3.19
CA GLY A 184 -4.51 -7.31 4.03
C GLY A 184 -4.82 -7.52 5.52
N LEU A 185 -6.06 -7.89 5.86
CA LEU A 185 -6.47 -8.19 7.23
C LEU A 185 -5.73 -9.42 7.77
N SER A 186 -5.59 -10.48 6.97
CA SER A 186 -4.78 -11.64 7.32
C SER A 186 -3.33 -11.25 7.64
N ASN A 187 -2.73 -10.37 6.82
CA ASN A 187 -1.37 -9.86 7.03
C ASN A 187 -1.25 -8.99 8.30
N VAL A 188 -2.27 -8.19 8.63
CA VAL A 188 -2.34 -7.45 9.92
C VAL A 188 -2.34 -8.41 11.11
N SER A 189 -3.18 -9.45 11.08
CA SER A 189 -3.24 -10.47 12.13
C SER A 189 -1.90 -11.21 12.26
N HIS A 190 -1.29 -11.57 11.14
CA HIS A 190 0.03 -12.18 11.10
C HIS A 190 1.08 -11.27 11.71
N PHE A 191 1.11 -9.98 11.36
CA PHE A 191 2.04 -9.00 11.90
C PHE A 191 1.98 -8.97 13.43
N PHE A 192 0.79 -8.84 14.03
CA PHE A 192 0.66 -8.81 15.48
C PHE A 192 1.03 -10.14 16.14
N ALA A 193 0.59 -11.28 15.59
CA ALA A 193 0.97 -12.59 16.11
C ALA A 193 2.50 -12.76 16.17
N CYS A 194 3.19 -12.34 15.11
CA CYS A 194 4.65 -12.39 15.02
C CYS A 194 5.33 -11.43 15.99
N TRP A 195 4.81 -10.21 16.10
CA TRP A 195 5.27 -9.19 17.04
C TRP A 195 5.23 -9.71 18.49
N PHE A 196 4.11 -10.32 18.88
CA PHE A 196 3.95 -10.90 20.21
C PHE A 196 4.90 -12.08 20.48
N LEU A 197 5.09 -12.97 19.49
CA LEU A 197 6.00 -14.11 19.62
C LEU A 197 7.46 -13.70 19.85
N ARG A 198 7.91 -12.60 19.22
CA ARG A 198 9.30 -12.13 19.35
C ARG A 198 9.52 -11.23 20.56
N ARG A 199 8.60 -10.28 20.83
CA ARG A 199 8.87 -9.19 21.79
C ARG A 199 8.39 -9.45 23.21
N LYS A 200 7.50 -10.43 23.43
CA LYS A 200 6.89 -10.78 24.73
C LYS A 200 6.14 -9.65 25.47
N LYS A 201 6.46 -8.36 25.22
CA LYS A 201 5.86 -7.16 25.81
C LYS A 201 5.88 -6.01 24.80
N TRP A 202 4.90 -5.13 24.94
CA TRP A 202 4.86 -3.85 24.25
C TRP A 202 5.48 -2.77 25.13
N SER A 203 6.24 -1.85 24.55
CA SER A 203 6.54 -0.58 25.19
C SER A 203 5.31 0.33 25.16
N THR A 204 5.23 1.27 26.11
CA THR A 204 4.17 2.28 26.16
C THR A 204 4.09 3.07 24.85
N ARG A 205 5.25 3.46 24.30
CA ARG A 205 5.35 4.22 23.05
C ARG A 205 4.79 3.44 21.85
N GLU A 206 5.08 2.15 21.74
CA GLU A 206 4.57 1.31 20.66
C GLU A 206 3.04 1.23 20.72
N PHE A 207 2.48 1.07 21.92
CA PHE A 207 1.03 1.02 22.11
C PHE A 207 0.37 2.38 21.84
N ASP A 208 0.98 3.48 22.27
CA ASP A 208 0.49 4.84 22.00
C ASP A 208 0.49 5.16 20.49
N ASN A 209 1.50 4.70 19.75
CA ASN A 209 1.55 4.82 18.30
C ASN A 209 0.41 4.06 17.62
N LEU A 210 0.14 2.83 18.06
CA LEU A 210 -1.00 2.06 17.56
C LEU A 210 -2.33 2.77 17.87
N ILE A 211 -2.49 3.28 19.10
CA ILE A 211 -3.66 4.07 19.50
C ILE A 211 -3.85 5.26 18.57
N HIS A 212 -2.78 6.01 18.30
CA HIS A 212 -2.83 7.16 17.41
C HIS A 212 -3.30 6.78 16.01
N GLY A 213 -2.71 5.73 15.42
CA GLY A 213 -3.11 5.23 14.10
C GLY A 213 -4.54 4.73 14.03
N ALA A 214 -5.02 4.07 15.08
CA ALA A 214 -6.35 3.47 15.14
C ALA A 214 -7.51 4.50 15.29
N GLY A 215 -7.21 5.77 15.56
CA GLY A 215 -8.22 6.81 15.82
C GLY A 215 -8.07 7.53 17.16
N GLY A 216 -6.89 7.43 17.80
CA GLY A 216 -6.50 8.25 18.94
C GLY A 216 -6.96 7.74 20.31
N THR A 217 -7.71 6.64 20.40
CA THR A 217 -8.16 6.10 21.69
C THR A 217 -7.98 4.59 21.79
N ARG A 218 -7.83 4.07 23.03
CA ARG A 218 -7.84 2.63 23.30
C ARG A 218 -9.14 1.95 22.84
N MET A 219 -10.25 2.67 22.94
CA MET A 219 -11.55 2.18 22.47
C MET A 219 -11.59 2.01 20.95
N ALA A 220 -10.92 2.90 20.20
CA ALA A 220 -10.79 2.74 18.76
C ALA A 220 -10.00 1.48 18.40
N VAL A 221 -8.89 1.19 19.10
CA VAL A 221 -8.13 -0.06 18.93
C VAL A 221 -9.00 -1.29 19.24
N ALA A 222 -9.73 -1.27 20.36
CA ALA A 222 -10.63 -2.37 20.71
C ALA A 222 -11.75 -2.56 19.66
N SER A 223 -12.26 -1.47 19.09
CA SER A 223 -13.25 -1.52 18.02
C SER A 223 -12.67 -2.15 16.75
N LEU A 224 -11.45 -1.80 16.34
CA LEU A 224 -10.78 -2.43 15.17
C LEU A 224 -10.63 -3.94 15.36
N VAL A 225 -10.21 -4.38 16.56
CA VAL A 225 -10.09 -5.81 16.89
C VAL A 225 -11.43 -6.52 16.74
N LEU A 226 -12.50 -5.96 17.32
CA LEU A 226 -13.84 -6.57 17.25
C LEU A 226 -14.37 -6.59 15.81
N GLN A 227 -14.19 -5.51 15.05
CA GLN A 227 -14.58 -5.44 13.64
C GLN A 227 -13.82 -6.47 12.80
N HIS A 228 -12.51 -6.64 13.06
CA HIS A 228 -11.70 -7.66 12.40
C HIS A 228 -12.25 -9.07 12.66
N PHE A 229 -12.51 -9.41 13.92
CA PHE A 229 -13.12 -10.71 14.24
C PHE A 229 -14.49 -10.88 13.58
N ASN A 230 -15.34 -9.86 13.61
CA ASN A 230 -16.64 -9.91 12.95
C ASN A 230 -16.51 -10.10 11.44
N HIS A 231 -15.50 -9.48 10.79
CA HIS A 231 -15.22 -9.67 9.38
C HIS A 231 -14.82 -11.13 9.08
N LEU A 232 -13.87 -11.69 9.85
CA LEU A 232 -13.40 -13.07 9.67
C LEU A 232 -14.46 -14.14 9.97
N LEU A 233 -15.37 -13.86 10.91
CA LEU A 233 -16.40 -14.79 11.34
C LEU A 233 -17.71 -14.63 10.56
N SER A 234 -17.84 -13.58 9.74
CA SER A 234 -19.02 -13.39 8.89
C SER A 234 -19.04 -14.48 7.81
N PRO A 235 -20.19 -15.14 7.58
CA PRO A 235 -20.30 -16.12 6.51
C PRO A 235 -19.99 -15.46 5.16
N PRO A 236 -19.28 -16.16 4.25
CA PRO A 236 -18.94 -15.60 2.95
C PRO A 236 -20.22 -15.12 2.26
N LYS A 237 -20.19 -13.90 1.71
CA LYS A 237 -21.34 -13.36 0.98
C LYS A 237 -21.72 -14.38 -0.10
N PRO A 238 -23.02 -14.72 -0.24
CA PRO A 238 -23.45 -15.63 -1.28
C PRO A 238 -22.95 -15.10 -2.63
N GLN A 239 -22.15 -15.92 -3.32
CA GLN A 239 -21.73 -15.61 -4.69
C GLN A 239 -23.00 -15.35 -5.48
N LYS A 240 -23.09 -14.17 -6.13
CA LYS A 240 -24.14 -13.94 -7.11
C LYS A 240 -24.04 -15.08 -8.11
N PRO A 241 -25.13 -15.82 -8.38
CA PRO A 241 -25.09 -16.87 -9.37
C PRO A 241 -24.58 -16.26 -10.66
N ASN A 242 -23.43 -16.74 -11.15
CA ASN A 242 -22.96 -16.41 -12.48
C ASN A 242 -24.11 -16.70 -13.44
N ASP A 243 -24.46 -15.71 -14.27
CA ASP A 243 -25.24 -15.92 -15.48
C ASP A 243 -24.51 -17.01 -16.28
N MET A 244 -24.99 -18.24 -16.12
CA MET A 244 -24.64 -19.35 -17.00
C MET A 244 -25.19 -18.96 -18.38
N VAL A 245 -24.35 -18.31 -19.17
CA VAL A 245 -24.53 -18.25 -20.62
C VAL A 245 -24.42 -19.70 -21.08
N VAL A 246 -25.58 -20.33 -21.21
CA VAL A 246 -25.71 -21.59 -21.94
C VAL A 246 -25.39 -21.23 -23.39
N PRO A 247 -24.32 -21.79 -23.99
CA PRO A 247 -24.09 -21.62 -25.42
C PRO A 247 -25.24 -22.31 -26.16
N VAL A 248 -25.94 -21.53 -27.00
CA VAL A 248 -26.86 -22.04 -28.03
C VAL A 248 -26.06 -22.38 -29.27
#